data_AF-A0ABD5G6U6-F1
#
_entry.id   AF-A0ABD5G6U6-F1
#
_cell.length_a   1.000
_cell.length_b   1.000
_cell.length_c   1.000
_cell.angle_alpha   90.00
_cell.angle_beta   90.00
_cell.angle_gamma   90.00
#
_symmetry.space_group_name_H-M   'P 1'
#
loop_
_entity.id
_entity.type
_entity.pdbx_description
1 polymer ?
#
loop_
_entity_poly.entity_id
_entity_poly.type
_entity_poly.pdbx_seq_one_letter_code
_entity_poly.pdbx_strand_id
1 'polypeptide(L)'
;MDTIFAFLLGLFGAGDNAAEAQATPSLPAPISEQQWRADYNRALTLPAIRYSSSNQVTIIKNERDGTVYLFTTQRHPAHPAVIERRLVDGLRYRSSGRYAGDGEAYAAWLEKYRRFDDRPYTSMSLNTELSAVE
;
A
#
# COMPACT_ATOMS: atom_id res chain seq x y z
N MET A 1 -34.23 -40.34 -52.04
CA MET A 1 -34.16 -38.88 -52.31
C MET A 1 -33.86 -38.30 -50.95
N ASP A 2 -32.59 -38.14 -50.64
CA ASP A 2 -32.14 -37.82 -49.28
C ASP A 2 -31.06 -36.76 -49.37
N THR A 3 -31.47 -35.54 -49.05
CA THR A 3 -30.63 -34.38 -48.76
C THR A 3 -30.23 -34.47 -47.30
N ILE A 4 -28.94 -34.45 -46.94
CA ILE A 4 -28.46 -33.94 -45.64
C ILE A 4 -27.04 -33.37 -45.78
N PHE A 5 -26.98 -32.05 -45.66
CA PHE A 5 -26.01 -31.15 -45.04
C PHE A 5 -24.53 -31.56 -44.88
N ALA A 6 -23.69 -30.75 -45.53
CA ALA A 6 -22.26 -30.60 -45.25
C ALA A 6 -22.03 -30.02 -43.84
N PHE A 7 -21.17 -30.69 -43.06
CA PHE A 7 -20.64 -30.21 -41.79
C PHE A 7 -19.66 -29.06 -42.04
N LEU A 8 -19.99 -27.89 -41.50
CA LEU A 8 -19.18 -26.70 -41.49
C LEU A 8 -18.06 -26.81 -40.44
N LEU A 9 -16.89 -26.34 -40.84
CA LEU A 9 -15.62 -26.35 -40.12
C LEU A 9 -15.74 -25.92 -38.65
N GLY A 10 -15.17 -26.74 -37.77
CA GLY A 10 -14.63 -26.28 -36.51
C GLY A 10 -13.28 -25.61 -36.72
N LEU A 11 -13.17 -24.36 -36.29
CA LEU A 11 -11.93 -23.81 -35.76
C LEU A 11 -12.32 -22.65 -34.84
N PHE A 12 -12.54 -22.97 -33.56
CA PHE A 12 -12.67 -21.95 -32.53
C PHE A 12 -11.36 -21.17 -32.48
N GLY A 13 -11.42 -19.91 -32.90
CA GLY A 13 -10.31 -18.97 -32.77
C GLY A 13 -9.88 -18.92 -31.32
N ALA A 14 -8.61 -19.27 -31.08
CA ALA A 14 -7.95 -19.05 -29.81
C ALA A 14 -8.09 -17.55 -29.48
N GLY A 15 -8.83 -17.26 -28.40
CA GLY A 15 -8.92 -15.93 -27.85
C GLY A 15 -7.53 -15.50 -27.41
N ASP A 16 -6.94 -14.58 -28.17
CA ASP A 16 -5.76 -13.82 -27.78
C ASP A 16 -6.16 -12.92 -26.60
N ASN A 17 -6.25 -13.53 -25.42
CA ASN A 17 -6.30 -12.81 -24.16
C ASN A 17 -4.85 -12.43 -23.86
N ALA A 18 -4.35 -11.41 -24.56
CA ALA A 18 -3.25 -10.61 -24.04
C ALA A 18 -3.77 -9.97 -22.76
N ALA A 19 -3.61 -10.69 -21.64
CA ALA A 19 -3.71 -10.12 -20.33
C ALA A 19 -2.65 -9.01 -20.30
N GLU A 20 -3.07 -7.77 -20.46
CA GLU A 20 -2.26 -6.60 -20.16
C GLU A 20 -1.75 -6.81 -18.73
N ALA A 21 -0.50 -7.27 -18.61
CA ALA A 21 0.20 -7.31 -17.35
C ALA A 21 0.26 -5.86 -16.88
N GLN A 22 -0.71 -5.46 -16.04
CA GLN A 22 -0.74 -4.17 -15.39
C GLN A 22 0.62 -4.03 -14.72
N ALA A 23 1.47 -3.16 -15.28
CA ALA A 23 2.82 -2.95 -14.79
C ALA A 23 2.71 -2.60 -13.30
N THR A 24 3.07 -3.55 -12.44
CA THR A 24 3.07 -3.32 -11.01
C THR A 24 4.09 -2.21 -10.76
N PRO A 25 3.73 -1.11 -10.08
CA PRO A 25 4.66 -0.01 -9.85
C PRO A 25 5.94 -0.58 -9.23
N SER A 26 7.07 -0.39 -9.89
CA SER A 26 8.35 -0.88 -9.37
C SER A 26 8.59 -0.31 -7.98
N LEU A 27 8.98 -1.17 -7.05
CA LEU A 27 9.30 -0.75 -5.69
C LEU A 27 10.53 0.17 -5.70
N PRO A 28 10.63 1.11 -4.75
CA PRO A 28 11.85 1.87 -4.55
C PRO A 28 13.01 0.93 -4.19
N ALA A 29 14.26 1.39 -4.36
CA ALA A 29 15.40 0.65 -3.82
C ALA A 29 15.27 0.50 -2.29
N PRO A 30 15.65 -0.66 -1.71
CA PRO A 30 15.60 -0.87 -0.27
C PRO A 30 16.55 0.09 0.45
N ILE A 31 16.15 0.52 1.64
CA ILE A 31 16.99 1.25 2.58
C ILE A 31 17.66 0.29 3.56
N SER A 32 18.65 0.77 4.33
CA SER A 32 19.20 -0.01 5.45
C SER A 32 18.27 0.05 6.67
N GLU A 33 18.38 -0.95 7.55
CA GLU A 33 17.67 -0.93 8.84
C GLU A 33 18.08 0.28 9.70
N GLN A 34 19.34 0.70 9.63
CA GLN A 34 19.80 1.91 10.33
C GLN A 34 19.09 3.16 9.81
N GLN A 35 18.88 3.25 8.49
CA GLN A 35 18.12 4.35 7.88
C GLN A 35 16.66 4.32 8.32
N TRP A 36 16.03 3.13 8.33
CA TRP A 36 14.67 2.95 8.83
C TRP A 36 14.54 3.40 10.30
N ARG A 37 15.47 3.01 11.16
CA ARG A 37 15.50 3.41 12.57
C ARG A 37 15.71 4.92 12.75
N ALA A 38 16.56 5.52 11.92
CA ALA A 38 16.76 6.97 11.92
C ALA A 38 15.47 7.71 11.50
N ASP A 39 14.74 7.19 10.52
CA ASP A 39 13.45 7.76 10.10
C ASP A 39 12.37 7.61 11.18
N TYR A 40 12.31 6.46 11.87
CA TYR A 40 11.41 6.24 13.00
C TYR A 40 11.67 7.24 14.13
N ASN A 41 12.93 7.36 14.56
CA ASN A 41 13.32 8.30 15.60
C ASN A 41 13.03 9.75 15.19
N ARG A 42 13.27 10.11 13.91
CA ARG A 42 12.94 11.44 13.40
C ARG A 42 11.44 11.71 13.48
N ALA A 43 10.60 10.77 13.06
CA ALA A 43 9.15 10.93 13.11
C ALA A 43 8.63 11.17 14.54
N LEU A 44 9.22 10.50 15.54
CA LEU A 44 8.91 10.72 16.96
C LEU A 44 9.34 12.08 17.51
N THR A 45 10.21 12.80 16.80
CA THR A 45 10.69 14.14 17.22
C THR A 45 9.98 15.28 16.49
N LEU A 46 9.06 14.98 15.57
CA LEU A 46 8.30 16.00 14.87
C LEU A 46 7.40 16.79 15.85
N PRO A 47 7.20 18.10 15.63
CA PRO A 47 6.27 18.88 16.44
C PRO A 47 4.83 18.47 16.17
N ALA A 48 3.95 18.66 17.17
CA ALA A 48 2.51 18.41 17.06
C ALA A 48 2.15 16.97 16.62
N ILE A 49 2.91 15.98 17.09
CA ILE A 49 2.57 14.58 16.83
C ILE A 49 1.58 14.01 17.85
N ARG A 50 0.73 13.12 17.35
CA ARG A 50 0.08 12.07 18.15
C ARG A 50 0.54 10.73 17.63
N TYR A 51 0.73 9.77 18.52
CA TYR A 51 1.07 8.42 18.11
C TYR A 51 0.28 7.38 18.90
N SER A 52 0.12 6.22 18.28
CA SER A 52 -0.46 5.02 18.87
C SER A 52 0.27 3.81 18.31
N SER A 53 0.32 2.72 19.05
CA SER A 53 1.00 1.50 18.62
C SER A 53 0.12 0.28 18.87
N SER A 54 0.08 -0.61 17.89
CA SER A 54 -0.44 -1.97 18.02
C SER A 54 0.70 -2.99 17.97
N ASN A 55 0.35 -4.28 17.95
CA ASN A 55 1.30 -5.37 17.72
C ASN A 55 1.81 -5.43 16.28
N GLN A 56 1.23 -4.67 15.35
CA GLN A 56 1.59 -4.71 13.92
C GLN A 56 2.30 -3.42 13.52
N VAL A 57 1.78 -2.26 13.91
CA VAL A 57 2.31 -0.96 13.48
C VAL A 57 2.32 0.06 14.61
N THR A 58 3.25 1.00 14.51
CA THR A 58 3.23 2.28 15.22
C THR A 58 2.78 3.35 14.23
N ILE A 59 1.65 3.99 14.53
CA ILE A 59 1.10 5.10 13.75
C ILE A 59 1.53 6.41 14.41
N ILE A 60 2.14 7.31 13.64
CA ILE A 60 2.53 8.65 14.06
C ILE A 60 1.85 9.64 13.12
N LYS A 61 0.91 10.43 13.64
CA LYS A 61 0.22 11.49 12.90
C LYS A 61 0.79 12.84 13.29
N ASN A 62 1.24 13.61 12.32
CA ASN A 62 1.58 15.01 12.48
C ASN A 62 0.29 15.84 12.33
N GLU A 63 -0.18 16.46 13.41
CA GLU A 63 -1.40 17.27 13.41
C GLU A 63 -1.24 18.62 12.69
N ARG A 64 0.01 19.06 12.45
CA ARG A 64 0.28 20.33 11.74
C ARG A 64 -0.04 20.22 10.25
N ASP A 65 0.39 19.15 9.60
CA ASP A 65 0.29 18.97 8.14
C ASP A 65 -0.58 17.77 7.73
N GLY A 66 -1.08 17.00 8.69
CA GLY A 66 -1.94 15.84 8.45
C GLY A 66 -1.21 14.60 7.94
N THR A 67 0.13 14.63 7.90
CA THR A 67 0.96 13.48 7.50
C THR A 67 0.83 12.34 8.50
N VAL A 68 0.65 11.12 8.01
CA VAL A 68 0.61 9.91 8.83
C VAL A 68 1.75 9.00 8.42
N TYR A 69 2.57 8.63 9.40
CA TYR A 69 3.59 7.61 9.26
C TYR A 69 3.11 6.32 9.93
N LEU A 70 3.23 5.21 9.21
CA LEU A 70 2.96 3.87 9.73
C LEU A 70 4.26 3.11 9.70
N PHE A 71 4.85 2.86 10.85
CA PHE A 71 6.07 2.08 11.00
C PHE A 71 5.71 0.65 11.42
N THR A 72 6.25 -0.34 10.72
CA THR A 72 6.06 -1.75 11.10
C THR A 72 6.77 -2.06 12.42
N THR A 73 6.12 -2.78 13.31
CA THR A 73 6.78 -3.41 14.46
C THR A 73 7.42 -4.74 14.06
N GLN A 74 8.25 -5.34 14.92
CA GLN A 74 8.95 -6.61 14.63
C GLN A 74 8.03 -7.80 14.32
N ARG A 75 6.75 -7.76 14.70
CA ARG A 75 5.78 -8.83 14.43
C ARG A 75 5.08 -8.68 13.07
N HIS A 76 5.29 -7.58 12.37
CA HIS A 76 4.70 -7.36 11.07
C HIS A 76 5.54 -8.07 9.99
N PRO A 77 4.92 -8.77 9.02
CA PRO A 77 5.65 -9.52 8.00
C PRO A 77 6.54 -8.63 7.10
N ALA A 78 6.15 -7.38 6.89
CA ALA A 78 6.94 -6.41 6.13
C ALA A 78 8.02 -5.69 6.97
N HIS A 79 8.24 -6.06 8.23
CA HIS A 79 9.24 -5.40 9.05
C HIS A 79 10.67 -5.67 8.53
N PRO A 80 11.56 -4.66 8.53
CA PRO A 80 11.31 -3.23 8.75
C PRO A 80 10.81 -2.49 7.50
N ALA A 81 9.70 -1.77 7.63
CA ALA A 81 9.17 -0.87 6.61
C ALA A 81 8.42 0.33 7.22
N VAL A 82 8.21 1.35 6.39
CA VAL A 82 7.40 2.52 6.72
C VAL A 82 6.54 2.91 5.53
N ILE A 83 5.27 3.21 5.79
CA ILE A 83 4.38 3.90 4.86
C ILE A 83 4.19 5.33 5.36
N GLU A 84 4.31 6.29 4.46
CA GLU A 84 3.98 7.69 4.67
C GLU A 84 2.76 8.05 3.83
N ARG A 85 1.75 8.60 4.49
CA ARG A 85 0.50 9.06 3.88
C ARG A 85 0.44 10.58 4.03
N ARG A 86 0.47 11.30 2.91
CA ARG A 86 0.36 12.76 2.89
C ARG A 86 -0.98 13.20 2.35
N LEU A 87 -1.52 14.27 2.92
CA LEU A 87 -2.70 14.93 2.37
C LEU A 87 -2.30 15.67 1.08
N VAL A 88 -2.98 15.37 -0.02
CA VAL A 88 -2.83 16.05 -1.31
C VAL A 88 -4.10 16.86 -1.56
N ASP A 89 -3.90 18.14 -1.90
CA ASP A 89 -4.95 19.13 -2.17
C ASP A 89 -5.99 19.30 -1.05
N GLY A 90 -5.66 18.93 0.19
CA GLY A 90 -6.58 18.99 1.31
C GLY A 90 -7.67 17.90 1.33
N LEU A 91 -7.70 17.03 0.32
CA LEU A 91 -8.87 16.20 0.03
C LEU A 91 -8.60 14.70 0.11
N ARG A 92 -7.40 14.24 -0.27
CA ARG A 92 -7.08 12.82 -0.42
C ARG A 92 -5.74 12.48 0.19
N TYR A 93 -5.56 11.22 0.57
CA TYR A 93 -4.24 10.74 0.96
C TYR A 93 -3.48 10.24 -0.26
N ARG A 94 -2.16 10.39 -0.24
CA ARG A 94 -1.26 9.68 -1.13
C ARG A 94 -0.24 8.91 -0.31
N SER A 95 -0.19 7.60 -0.54
CA SER A 95 0.64 6.67 0.19
C SER A 95 1.92 6.35 -0.60
N SER A 96 3.04 6.50 0.09
CA SER A 96 4.37 6.13 -0.38
C SER A 96 5.12 5.47 0.76
N GLY A 97 6.33 4.98 0.55
CA GLY A 97 7.06 4.36 1.64
C GLY A 97 8.44 3.87 1.27
N ARG A 98 9.09 3.27 2.26
CA ARG A 98 10.43 2.70 2.18
C ARG A 98 10.48 1.40 2.97
N TYR A 99 11.33 0.47 2.54
CA TYR A 99 11.50 -0.82 3.20
C TYR A 99 12.98 -1.17 3.34
N ALA A 100 13.29 -1.91 4.40
CA ALA A 100 14.58 -2.51 4.68
C ALA A 100 14.47 -4.04 4.89
N GLY A 101 13.25 -4.57 5.00
CA GLY A 101 12.96 -6.00 5.12
C GLY A 101 12.52 -6.64 3.80
N ASP A 102 11.51 -7.50 3.91
CA ASP A 102 10.95 -8.22 2.77
C ASP A 102 10.19 -7.29 1.82
N GLY A 103 10.66 -7.23 0.56
CA GLY A 103 10.09 -6.34 -0.46
C GLY A 103 8.70 -6.76 -0.93
N GLU A 104 8.40 -8.06 -0.96
CA GLU A 104 7.12 -8.59 -1.41
C GLU A 104 6.02 -8.33 -0.37
N ALA A 105 6.30 -8.62 0.89
CA ALA A 105 5.43 -8.30 2.02
C ALA A 105 5.20 -6.79 2.14
N TYR A 106 6.25 -5.98 1.91
CA TYR A 106 6.11 -4.53 1.84
C TYR A 106 5.23 -4.10 0.66
N ALA A 107 5.42 -4.66 -0.54
CA ALA A 107 4.59 -4.34 -1.70
C ALA A 107 3.11 -4.63 -1.45
N ALA A 108 2.81 -5.81 -0.91
CA ALA A 108 1.46 -6.21 -0.55
C ALA A 108 0.86 -5.27 0.50
N TRP A 109 1.66 -4.84 1.48
CA TRP A 109 1.23 -3.90 2.51
C TRP A 109 0.97 -2.49 1.94
N LEU A 110 1.89 -1.94 1.15
CA LEU A 110 1.73 -0.64 0.49
C LEU A 110 0.50 -0.60 -0.42
N GLU A 111 0.25 -1.68 -1.15
CA GLU A 111 -0.89 -1.79 -2.05
C GLU A 111 -2.22 -1.72 -1.29
N LYS A 112 -2.31 -2.27 -0.07
CA LYS A 112 -3.50 -2.09 0.78
C LYS A 112 -3.78 -0.61 1.03
N TYR A 113 -2.76 0.19 1.33
CA TYR A 113 -2.92 1.63 1.60
C TYR A 113 -3.25 2.44 0.36
N ARG A 114 -2.64 2.12 -0.78
CA ARG A 114 -2.92 2.78 -2.06
C ARG A 114 -4.39 2.66 -2.48
N ARG A 115 -5.05 1.53 -2.19
CA ARG A 115 -6.49 1.38 -2.43
C ARG A 115 -7.37 2.34 -1.62
N PHE A 116 -6.82 2.95 -0.58
CA PHE A 116 -7.51 3.95 0.24
C PHE A 116 -7.12 5.39 -0.13
N ASP A 117 -6.13 5.61 -1.01
CA ASP A 117 -5.65 6.95 -1.39
C ASP A 117 -6.74 7.76 -2.12
N ASP A 118 -7.60 7.11 -2.89
CA ASP A 118 -8.70 7.77 -3.59
C ASP A 118 -9.87 8.15 -2.68
N ARG A 119 -9.84 7.78 -1.39
CA ARG A 119 -10.91 8.12 -0.44
C ARG A 119 -10.76 9.53 0.12
N PRO A 120 -11.87 10.27 0.31
CA PRO A 120 -11.84 11.60 0.90
C PRO A 120 -11.36 11.58 2.35
N TYR A 121 -10.58 12.59 2.72
CA TYR A 121 -9.95 12.77 4.04
C TYR A 121 -10.93 12.72 5.21
N THR A 122 -12.14 13.23 5.03
CA THR A 122 -13.19 13.30 6.06
C THR A 122 -13.61 11.93 6.62
N SER A 123 -13.21 10.84 5.96
CA SER A 123 -13.56 9.47 6.35
C SER A 123 -12.52 8.77 7.22
N MET A 124 -11.40 9.40 7.59
CA MET A 124 -10.30 8.74 8.31
C MET A 124 -10.01 9.35 9.68
N SER A 125 -10.43 8.64 10.74
CA SER A 125 -9.96 8.88 12.11
C SER A 125 -8.78 7.97 12.45
N LEU A 126 -7.93 8.36 13.41
CA LEU A 126 -6.79 7.53 13.88
C LEU A 126 -7.23 6.11 14.30
N ASN A 127 -8.43 5.98 14.88
CA ASN A 127 -9.01 4.70 15.25
C ASN A 127 -9.37 3.85 14.01
N THR A 128 -9.87 4.50 12.95
CA THR A 128 -10.13 3.86 11.65
C THR A 128 -8.83 3.35 11.02
N GLU A 129 -7.72 4.08 11.16
CA GLU A 129 -6.43 3.63 10.66
C GLU A 129 -5.92 2.41 11.42
N LEU A 130 -5.98 2.41 12.76
CA LEU A 130 -5.60 1.25 13.59
C LEU A 130 -6.39 -0.02 13.25
N SER A 131 -7.72 0.08 13.13
CA SER A 131 -8.57 -1.07 12.77
C SER A 131 -8.33 -1.59 11.36
N ALA A 132 -7.74 -0.79 10.46
CA ALA A 132 -7.38 -1.24 9.11
C ALA A 132 -6.03 -1.99 9.06
N VAL A 133 -5.27 -1.99 10.16
CA VAL A 133 -3.94 -2.63 10.25
C VAL A 133 -3.93 -3.88 11.14
N GLU A 134 -5.04 -4.19 11.80
CA GLU A 134 -5.26 -5.44 12.53
C GLU A 134 -5.75 -6.58 11.62
#